data_AF-A0A7Y2F9L6-F1
#
_entry.id   AF-A0A7Y2F9L6-F1
#
_cell.length_a   1.000
_cell.length_b   1.000
_cell.length_c   1.000
_cell.angle_alpha   90.00
_cell.angle_beta   90.00
_cell.angle_gamma   90.00
#
_symmetry.space_group_name_H-M   'P 1'
#
loop_
_entity.id
_entity.type
_entity.pdbx_description
1 polymer ?
#
loop_
_entity_poly.entity_id
_entity_poly.type
_entity_poly.pdbx_seq_one_letter_code
_entity_poly.pdbx_strand_id
1 'polypeptide(L)' 'MASRRARIIRVATAQFLVASLIVSSTSAQNRRGSGGDTLLKPGTQLPVVTAYDEAGDEFSTASLRGKHTVLVFGCLT' A
#
# COMPACT_ATOMS: atom_id res chain seq x y z
N MET A 1 -51.88 -24.78 -17.91
CA MET A 1 -51.79 -24.50 -16.45
C MET A 1 -50.98 -25.64 -15.82
N ALA A 2 -49.66 -25.56 -15.73
CA ALA A 2 -48.85 -24.82 -14.75
C ALA A 2 -48.75 -25.54 -13.39
N SER A 3 -47.75 -26.41 -13.24
CA SER A 3 -47.10 -26.64 -11.94
C SER A 3 -45.61 -26.91 -12.14
N ARG A 4 -44.92 -25.89 -12.67
CA ARG A 4 -43.50 -25.67 -12.39
C ARG A 4 -43.45 -25.30 -10.92
N ARG A 5 -42.72 -26.04 -10.09
CA ARG A 5 -41.98 -25.50 -8.93
C ARG A 5 -41.36 -26.64 -8.14
N ALA A 6 -40.14 -26.39 -7.71
CA ALA A 6 -39.50 -27.03 -6.58
C ALA A 6 -39.11 -28.51 -6.77
N ARG A 7 -37.90 -28.70 -7.31
CA ARG A 7 -36.89 -29.60 -6.70
C ARG A 7 -35.47 -29.45 -7.29
N ILE A 8 -35.09 -28.25 -7.71
CA ILE A 8 -33.68 -27.90 -8.04
C ILE A 8 -32.94 -27.44 -6.78
N ILE A 9 -33.17 -28.10 -5.66
CA ILE A 9 -32.50 -27.78 -4.39
C ILE A 9 -32.32 -29.12 -3.68
N ARG A 10 -31.19 -29.80 -3.90
CA ARG A 10 -30.55 -30.73 -2.93
C ARG A 10 -29.36 -31.54 -3.43
N VAL A 11 -28.80 -31.30 -4.62
CA VAL A 11 -27.60 -32.01 -5.07
C VAL A 11 -26.57 -31.02 -5.62
N ALA A 12 -25.79 -30.42 -4.71
CA ALA A 12 -24.46 -29.88 -5.01
C ALA A 12 -23.70 -29.51 -3.72
N THR A 13 -23.94 -30.20 -2.61
CA THR A 13 -23.04 -30.20 -1.46
C THR A 13 -21.88 -31.15 -1.77
N ALA A 14 -20.92 -30.70 -2.59
CA ALA A 14 -19.54 -31.24 -2.69
C ALA A 14 -18.81 -30.83 -3.99
N GLN A 15 -18.82 -29.56 -4.43
CA GLN A 15 -17.90 -29.16 -5.52
C GLN A 15 -17.62 -27.65 -5.65
N PHE A 16 -17.49 -26.92 -4.54
CA PHE A 16 -17.16 -25.49 -4.58
C PHE A 16 -16.05 -25.09 -3.60
N LEU A 17 -15.13 -26.02 -3.31
CA LEU A 17 -14.01 -25.81 -2.37
C LEU A 17 -12.65 -25.57 -3.06
N VAL A 18 -12.61 -25.34 -4.38
CA VAL A 18 -11.33 -25.23 -5.14
C VAL A 18 -11.28 -24.02 -6.10
N ALA A 19 -12.24 -23.10 -6.07
CA ALA A 19 -12.31 -21.98 -7.03
C ALA A 19 -12.06 -20.58 -6.43
N SER A 20 -11.42 -20.49 -5.26
CA SER A 20 -11.14 -19.20 -4.59
C SER A 20 -9.67 -18.77 -4.62
N LEU A 21 -8.77 -19.49 -5.30
CA LEU A 21 -7.34 -19.18 -5.29
C LEU A 21 -6.83 -18.34 -6.47
N ILE A 22 -7.70 -17.89 -7.38
CA ILE A 22 -7.32 -16.94 -8.43
C ILE A 22 -7.71 -15.53 -7.96
N VAL A 23 -7.08 -15.07 -6.88
CA VAL A 23 -7.23 -13.70 -6.40
C VAL A 23 -5.99 -12.90 -6.80
N SER A 24 -6.24 -11.92 -7.66
CA SER A 24 -5.49 -10.65 -7.77
C SER A 24 -4.06 -10.69 -8.30
N SER A 25 -3.90 -10.81 -9.62
CA SER A 25 -2.84 -10.07 -10.30
C SER A 25 -3.28 -8.61 -10.46
N THR A 26 -3.31 -7.85 -9.36
CA THR A 26 -3.46 -6.40 -9.42
C THR A 26 -2.20 -5.85 -10.10
N SER A 27 -2.43 -5.24 -11.26
CA SER A 27 -1.50 -4.47 -12.07
C SER A 27 -0.40 -3.80 -11.24
N ALA A 28 0.86 -4.10 -11.60
CA ALA A 28 2.01 -3.28 -11.24
C ALA A 28 1.83 -1.89 -11.86
N GLN A 29 1.07 -1.04 -11.18
CA GLN A 29 0.86 0.34 -11.56
C GLN A 29 2.16 1.08 -11.23
N ASN A 30 2.99 1.19 -12.27
CA ASN A 30 4.25 1.91 -12.32
C ASN A 30 4.04 3.37 -11.88
N ARG A 31 4.06 3.62 -10.56
CA ARG A 31 4.10 4.96 -9.98
C ARG A 31 5.51 5.53 -10.15
N ARG A 32 5.90 5.77 -11.40
CA ARG A 32 6.96 6.74 -11.72
C ARG A 32 6.39 8.11 -11.40
N GLY A 33 6.42 8.47 -10.12
CA GLY A 33 6.22 9.85 -9.71
C GLY A 33 7.27 10.70 -10.40
N SER A 34 6.82 11.68 -11.18
CA SER A 34 7.66 12.69 -11.80
C SER A 34 8.39 13.47 -10.70
N GLY A 35 9.64 13.09 -10.41
CA GLY A 35 10.46 13.61 -9.31
C GLY A 35 11.10 14.97 -9.58
N GLY A 36 10.38 15.89 -10.22
CA GLY A 36 10.89 17.22 -10.59
C GLY A 36 10.39 18.35 -9.69
N ASP A 37 9.12 18.32 -9.28
CA ASP A 37 8.44 19.52 -8.75
C ASP A 37 8.36 19.58 -7.21
N THR A 38 8.77 18.52 -6.50
CA THR A 38 8.68 18.41 -5.03
C THR A 38 10.04 18.29 -4.35
N LEU A 39 11.13 18.64 -5.03
CA LEU A 39 12.44 18.74 -4.39
C LEU A 39 12.46 19.93 -3.43
N LEU A 40 12.99 19.71 -2.23
CA LEU A 40 13.14 20.75 -1.22
C LEU A 40 14.00 21.89 -1.78
N LYS A 41 13.48 23.12 -1.73
CA LYS A 41 14.21 24.30 -2.18
C LYS A 41 15.10 24.82 -1.04
N PRO A 42 16.32 25.31 -1.32
CA PRO A 42 17.15 25.95 -0.30
C PRO A 42 16.38 27.09 0.39
N GLY A 43 16.57 27.21 1.70
CA GLY A 43 15.88 28.21 2.52
C GLY A 43 14.41 27.90 2.85
N THR A 44 13.82 26.84 2.28
CA THR A 44 12.50 26.37 2.71
C THR A 44 12.60 25.54 3.97
N GLN A 45 11.53 25.57 4.78
CA GLN A 45 11.48 24.78 6.01
C GLN A 45 11.38 23.30 5.66
N LEU A 46 12.20 22.48 6.34
CA LEU A 46 12.12 21.02 6.22
C LEU A 46 10.70 20.54 6.63
N PRO A 47 9.98 19.80 5.76
CA PRO A 47 8.69 19.25 6.12
C PRO A 47 8.82 18.25 7.27
N VAL A 48 7.80 18.24 8.13
CA VAL A 48 7.70 17.24 9.19
C VAL A 48 7.23 15.94 8.55
N VAL A 49 8.07 14.93 8.62
CA VAL A 49 7.76 13.57 8.20
C VAL A 49 8.07 12.61 9.35
N THR A 50 7.30 11.54 9.42
CA THR A 50 7.52 10.44 10.35
C THR A 50 8.15 9.29 9.58
N ALA A 51 9.23 8.74 10.13
CA ALA A 51 9.85 7.49 9.71
C ALA A 51 9.88 6.53 10.90
N TYR A 52 10.31 5.29 10.67
CA TYR A 52 10.55 4.31 11.71
C TYR A 52 12.01 3.88 11.65
N ASP A 53 12.62 3.66 12.80
CA ASP A 53 13.97 3.13 12.90
C ASP A 53 14.01 1.60 12.82
N GLU A 54 15.19 1.02 13.02
CA GLU A 54 15.40 -0.43 13.01
C GLU A 54 14.68 -1.19 14.13
N ALA A 55 14.38 -0.53 15.25
CA ALA A 55 13.62 -1.11 16.35
C ALA A 55 12.10 -1.03 16.10
N GLY A 56 11.69 -0.23 15.10
CA GLY A 56 10.30 0.07 14.81
C GLY A 56 9.76 1.24 15.63
N ASP A 57 10.64 2.00 16.30
CA ASP A 57 10.26 3.19 17.04
C ASP A 57 10.03 4.36 16.08
N GLU A 58 9.07 5.22 16.43
CA GLU A 58 8.71 6.37 15.61
C GLU A 58 9.79 7.46 15.68
N PHE A 59 10.27 7.88 14.50
CA PHE A 59 11.21 8.98 14.35
C PHE A 59 10.59 10.13 13.56
N SER A 60 10.36 11.27 14.22
CA SER A 60 9.86 12.50 13.57
C SER A 60 10.99 13.46 13.21
N THR A 61 11.01 13.95 11.97
CA THR A 61 11.97 14.98 11.55
C THR A 61 11.76 16.34 12.23
N ALA A 62 10.65 16.54 12.95
CA ALA A 62 10.48 17.73 13.80
C ALA A 62 11.59 17.86 14.85
N SER A 63 12.12 16.72 15.33
CA SER A 63 13.23 16.65 16.29
C SER A 63 14.57 17.15 15.73
N LEU A 64 14.69 17.28 14.41
CA LEU A 64 15.90 17.73 13.71
C LEU A 64 15.96 19.26 13.55
N ARG A 65 14.88 19.98 13.90
CA ARG A 65 14.84 21.44 13.78
C ARG A 65 15.91 22.10 14.64
N GLY A 66 16.60 23.09 14.08
CA GLY A 66 17.71 23.79 14.73
C GLY A 66 19.04 23.03 14.73
N LYS A 67 19.08 21.81 14.20
CA LYS A 67 20.32 21.02 14.04
C LYS A 67 20.73 20.99 12.58
N HIS A 68 22.03 21.15 12.32
CA HIS A 68 22.59 20.88 11.00
C HIS A 68 22.50 19.37 10.73
N THR A 69 21.68 18.99 9.77
CA THR A 69 21.28 17.59 9.53
C THR A 69 21.41 17.26 8.05
N VAL A 70 21.95 16.09 7.73
CA VAL A 70 22.03 15.55 6.37
C VAL A 70 21.05 14.39 6.24
N LEU A 71 20.11 14.47 5.29
CA LEU A 71 19.16 13.40 4.98
C LEU A 71 19.63 12.67 3.72
N VAL A 72 19.83 11.36 3.83
CA VAL A 72 20.22 10.50 2.70
C VAL A 72 19.04 9.60 2.35
N PHE A 73 18.52 9.75 1.13
CA PHE A 73 17.47 8.89 0.60
C PHE A 73 18.11 7.81 -0.27
N GLY A 74 18.07 6.57 0.19
CA GLY A 74 18.46 5.39 -0.59
C GLY A 74 17.22 4.62 -1.07
N CYS A 75 17.36 3.84 -2.14
CA CYS A 75 16.41 2.78 -2.44
C CYS A 75 16.86 1.49 -1.75
N LEU A 76 15.92 0.81 -1.10
CA LEU A 76 16.11 -0.57 -0.68
C LEU A 76 15.95 -1.44 -1.93
N THR A 77 17.01 -2.16 -2.31
CA THR A 77 16.99 -3.11 -3.43
C THR A 77 16.35 -4.43 -3.01
#